data_AF-A0AAW0XJT2-F1
#
_entry.id   AF-A0AAW0XJT2-F1
#
_cell.length_a   1.000
_cell.length_b   1.000
_cell.length_c   1.000
_cell.angle_alpha   90.00
_cell.angle_beta   90.00
_cell.angle_gamma   90.00
#
_symmetry.space_group_name_H-M   'P 1'
#
loop_
_entity.id
_entity.type
_entity.pdbx_description
1 polymer ?
#
loop_
_entity_poly.entity_id
_entity_poly.type
_entity_poly.pdbx_seq_one_letter_code
_entity_poly.pdbx_strand_id
1 'polypeptide(L)'
;TEEVESGEALLVMEKLKSVLHRGVERYLNYEAFLISRTTLLRAAHDVLRLSCDRPLGLRSALVELYLHDGYSSKRLAQVVADPRQEVKTVIKLTLHQDHTSDSNTLHIQSGYTMERHCLP
;
A
#
# COMPACT_ATOMS: atom_id res chain seq x y z
N THR A 1 13.33 4.67 -17.57
CA THR A 1 12.94 5.97 -17.00
C THR A 1 13.11 5.85 -15.50
N GLU A 2 14.12 6.50 -14.94
CA GLU A 2 14.27 6.57 -13.48
C GLU A 2 13.10 7.41 -12.95
N GLU A 3 12.23 6.80 -12.14
CA GLU A 3 11.21 7.56 -11.41
C GLU A 3 11.96 8.50 -10.46
N VAL A 4 11.77 9.82 -10.65
CA VAL A 4 12.39 10.82 -9.79
C VAL A 4 11.83 10.66 -8.39
N GLU A 5 12.70 10.24 -7.46
CA GLU A 5 12.35 10.05 -6.05
C GLU A 5 12.00 11.40 -5.43
N SER A 6 10.72 11.73 -5.36
CA SER A 6 10.28 12.89 -4.60
C SER A 6 10.36 12.57 -3.10
N GLY A 7 10.72 13.58 -2.29
CA GLY A 7 10.76 13.42 -0.83
C GLY A 7 9.42 12.94 -0.25
N GLU A 8 8.30 13.38 -0.84
CA GLU A 8 6.96 12.93 -0.46
C GLU A 8 6.72 11.44 -0.77
N ALA A 9 7.15 10.97 -1.95
CA ALA A 9 7.02 9.56 -2.33
C ALA A 9 7.83 8.66 -1.40
N LEU A 10 9.02 9.10 -0.97
CA LEU A 10 9.82 8.37 0.02
C LEU A 10 9.11 8.26 1.37
N LEU A 11 8.49 9.34 1.85
CA LEU A 11 7.72 9.32 3.11
C LEU A 11 6.52 8.37 3.03
N VAL A 12 5.78 8.40 1.91
CA VAL A 12 4.66 7.49 1.69
C VAL A 12 5.15 6.04 1.57
N MET A 13 6.24 5.80 0.85
CA MET A 13 6.86 4.48 0.68
C MET A 13 7.26 3.87 2.05
N GLU A 14 7.96 4.63 2.89
CA GLU A 14 8.34 4.17 4.23
C GLU A 14 7.11 3.91 5.11
N LYS A 15 6.07 4.74 4.98
CA LYS A 15 4.81 4.51 5.69
C LYS A 15 4.13 3.22 5.22
N LEU A 16 4.07 2.98 3.91
CA LEU A 16 3.53 1.74 3.32
C LEU A 16 4.31 0.51 3.79
N LYS A 17 5.64 0.58 3.79
CA LYS A 17 6.50 -0.50 4.31
C LYS A 17 6.25 -0.79 5.79
N SER A 18 6.14 0.27 6.60
CA SER A 18 5.86 0.14 8.04
C SER A 18 4.49 -0.50 8.32
N VAL A 19 3.45 -0.10 7.59
CA VAL A 19 2.10 -0.66 7.79
C VAL A 19 1.97 -2.07 7.25
N LEU A 20 2.68 -2.39 6.16
CA LEU A 20 2.79 -3.75 5.66
C LEU A 20 3.44 -4.66 6.70
N HIS A 21 4.57 -4.25 7.28
CA HIS A 21 5.25 -5.04 8.32
C HIS A 21 4.32 -5.36 9.49
N ARG A 22 3.62 -4.35 10.02
CA ARG A 22 2.65 -4.55 11.11
C ARG A 22 1.48 -5.44 10.71
N GLY A 23 1.01 -5.30 9.47
CA GLY A 23 -0.08 -6.10 8.94
C GLY A 23 0.28 -7.57 8.75
N VAL A 24 1.50 -7.84 8.26
CA VAL A 24 2.07 -9.18 8.17
C VAL A 24 2.19 -9.77 9.57
N GLU A 25 2.89 -9.12 10.48
CA GLU A 25 3.10 -9.58 11.86
C GLU A 25 1.78 -9.87 12.61
N ARG A 26 0.76 -9.03 12.41
CA ARG A 26 -0.51 -9.15 13.13
C ARG A 26 -1.44 -10.22 12.56
N TYR A 27 -1.47 -10.37 11.24
CA TYR A 27 -2.53 -11.12 10.56
C TYR A 27 -2.04 -12.34 9.81
N LEU A 28 -0.74 -12.45 9.58
CA LEU A 28 -0.13 -13.52 8.81
C LEU A 28 0.96 -14.18 9.66
N ASN A 29 1.12 -15.49 9.54
CA ASN A 29 2.13 -16.23 10.30
C ASN A 29 3.45 -16.33 9.51
N TYR A 30 3.90 -15.23 8.92
CA TYR A 30 5.17 -15.16 8.19
C TYR A 30 6.25 -14.54 9.08
N GLU A 31 7.46 -15.09 9.03
CA GLU A 31 8.62 -14.58 9.78
C GLU A 31 9.25 -13.38 9.09
N ALA A 32 9.14 -13.31 7.76
CA ALA A 32 9.67 -12.23 6.93
C ALA A 32 8.79 -11.99 5.71
N PHE A 33 8.98 -10.83 5.06
CA PHE A 33 8.41 -10.55 3.75
C PHE A 33 9.44 -9.90 2.82
N LEU A 34 9.32 -10.20 1.52
CA LEU A 34 10.15 -9.68 0.47
C LEU A 34 9.29 -8.91 -0.53
N ILE A 35 9.53 -7.61 -0.60
CA ILE A 35 8.94 -6.71 -1.59
C ILE A 35 10.03 -5.80 -2.14
N SER A 36 10.04 -5.60 -3.46
CA SER A 36 11.06 -4.75 -4.08
C SER A 36 10.84 -3.28 -3.69
N ARG A 37 11.94 -2.55 -3.45
CA ARG A 37 11.89 -1.10 -3.20
C ARG A 37 11.20 -0.37 -4.35
N THR A 38 11.48 -0.76 -5.59
CA THR A 38 10.85 -0.19 -6.78
C THR A 38 9.33 -0.38 -6.78
N THR A 39 8.83 -1.55 -6.35
CA THR A 39 7.38 -1.80 -6.22
C THR A 39 6.75 -0.87 -5.20
N LEU A 40 7.37 -0.73 -4.02
CA LEU A 40 6.88 0.17 -2.97
C LEU A 40 6.91 1.64 -3.40
N LEU A 41 7.98 2.06 -4.07
CA LEU A 41 8.14 3.44 -4.54
C LEU A 41 7.09 3.78 -5.61
N ARG A 42 6.85 2.86 -6.56
CA ARG A 42 5.76 3.01 -7.54
C ARG A 42 4.41 3.12 -6.87
N ALA A 43 4.12 2.24 -5.91
CA ALA A 43 2.87 2.29 -5.17
C ALA A 43 2.72 3.62 -4.42
N ALA A 44 3.80 4.16 -3.86
CA ALA A 44 3.79 5.47 -3.22
C ALA A 44 3.47 6.61 -4.20
N HIS A 45 4.10 6.61 -5.39
CA HIS A 45 3.78 7.57 -6.45
C HIS A 45 2.33 7.46 -6.91
N ASP A 46 1.79 6.26 -7.05
CA ASP A 46 0.40 6.05 -7.43
C ASP A 46 -0.58 6.52 -6.35
N VAL A 47 -0.28 6.30 -5.06
CA VAL A 47 -1.07 6.87 -3.95
C VAL A 47 -1.11 8.40 -4.05
N LEU A 48 0.04 9.04 -4.27
CA LEU A 48 0.12 10.50 -4.41
C LEU A 48 -0.65 10.99 -5.63
N ARG A 49 -0.49 10.32 -6.78
CA ARG A 49 -1.18 10.64 -8.04
C ARG A 49 -2.69 10.48 -7.92
N LEU A 50 -3.19 9.42 -7.29
CA LEU A 50 -4.63 9.22 -7.11
C LEU A 50 -5.25 10.23 -6.12
N SER A 51 -4.42 10.79 -5.25
CA SER A 51 -4.82 11.80 -4.27
C SER A 51 -4.74 13.23 -4.81
N CYS A 52 -3.89 13.52 -5.79
CA CYS A 52 -3.58 14.91 -6.19
C CYS A 52 -4.78 15.67 -6.79
N ASP A 53 -5.72 14.97 -7.41
CA ASP A 53 -6.87 15.58 -8.07
C ASP A 53 -8.00 16.00 -7.10
N ARG A 54 -7.74 15.94 -5.78
CA ARG A 54 -8.76 16.12 -4.75
C ARG A 54 -8.47 17.30 -3.83
N PRO A 55 -9.53 17.97 -3.32
CA PRO A 55 -9.35 18.97 -2.27
C PRO A 55 -8.55 18.38 -1.11
N LEU A 56 -7.51 19.10 -0.69
CA LEU A 56 -6.57 18.70 0.36
C LEU A 56 -5.66 17.49 0.03
N GLY A 57 -5.71 16.99 -1.20
CA GLY A 57 -4.79 15.99 -1.72
C GLY A 57 -4.73 14.71 -0.87
N LEU A 58 -3.53 14.24 -0.58
CA LEU A 58 -3.30 13.08 0.28
C LEU A 58 -3.93 13.22 1.67
N ARG A 59 -4.09 14.44 2.21
CA ARG A 59 -4.57 14.64 3.59
C ARG A 59 -6.01 14.16 3.79
N SER A 60 -6.85 14.20 2.76
CA SER A 60 -8.23 13.67 2.81
C SER A 60 -8.32 12.20 2.37
N ALA A 61 -7.18 11.52 2.22
CA ALA A 61 -7.13 10.13 1.78
C ALA A 61 -7.09 9.12 2.95
N LEU A 62 -7.79 8.02 2.74
CA LEU A 62 -7.71 6.79 3.50
C LEU A 62 -7.10 5.73 2.59
N VAL A 63 -5.98 5.13 3.00
CA VAL A 63 -5.35 4.04 2.27
C VAL A 63 -5.67 2.72 2.96
N GLU A 64 -6.34 1.82 2.26
CA GLU A 64 -6.54 0.45 2.68
C GLU A 64 -5.53 -0.46 1.98
N LEU A 65 -4.76 -1.22 2.77
CA LEU A 65 -3.77 -2.15 2.28
C LEU A 65 -4.31 -3.58 2.36
N TYR A 66 -4.36 -4.26 1.22
CA TYR A 66 -4.77 -5.66 1.09
C TYR A 66 -3.63 -6.52 0.56
N LEU A 67 -3.68 -7.81 0.88
CA LEU A 67 -2.88 -8.86 0.26
C LEU A 67 -3.81 -9.84 -0.44
N HIS A 68 -3.52 -10.16 -1.70
CA HIS A 68 -4.22 -11.16 -2.48
C HIS A 68 -3.34 -12.39 -2.68
N ASP A 69 -3.84 -13.58 -2.32
CA ASP A 69 -3.09 -14.85 -2.35
C ASP A 69 -3.44 -15.74 -3.57
N GLY A 70 -4.13 -15.18 -4.57
CA GLY A 70 -4.61 -15.89 -5.75
C GLY A 70 -6.03 -16.44 -5.62
N TYR A 71 -6.56 -16.57 -4.39
CA TYR A 71 -7.92 -17.06 -4.12
C TYR A 71 -8.76 -16.05 -3.34
N SER A 72 -8.11 -15.35 -2.41
CA SER A 72 -8.75 -14.48 -1.44
C SER A 72 -7.98 -13.17 -1.28
N SER A 73 -8.66 -12.13 -0.81
CA SER A 73 -8.04 -10.85 -0.49
C SER A 73 -8.27 -10.52 0.97
N LYS A 74 -7.18 -10.29 1.72
CA LYS A 74 -7.22 -9.96 3.15
C LYS A 74 -6.72 -8.55 3.40
N ARG A 75 -7.48 -7.75 4.17
CA ARG A 75 -7.04 -6.42 4.58
C ARG A 75 -5.97 -6.55 5.67
N LEU A 76 -4.79 -6.00 5.41
CA LEU A 76 -3.66 -5.98 6.33
C LEU A 76 -3.62 -4.71 7.17
N ALA A 77 -3.99 -3.57 6.57
CA ALA A 77 -3.97 -2.29 7.27
C ALA A 77 -4.97 -1.31 6.66
N GLN A 78 -5.27 -0.27 7.43
CA GLN A 78 -5.99 0.90 6.99
C GLN A 78 -5.33 2.13 7.65
N VAL A 79 -5.03 3.16 6.86
CA VAL A 79 -4.29 4.34 7.29
C VAL A 79 -5.02 5.59 6.81
N VAL A 80 -5.47 6.41 7.76
CA VAL A 80 -5.92 7.78 7.48
C VAL A 80 -4.68 8.65 7.38
N ALA A 81 -4.52 9.37 6.26
CA ALA A 81 -3.33 10.19 6.02
C ALA A 81 -3.23 11.39 6.98
N ASP A 82 -4.35 12.08 7.23
CA ASP A 82 -4.46 13.13 8.25
C ASP A 82 -5.70 12.88 9.13
N PRO A 83 -5.54 12.44 10.40
CA PRO A 83 -6.67 12.13 11.27
C PRO A 83 -7.49 13.36 11.68
N ARG A 84 -7.03 14.59 11.34
CA ARG A 84 -7.76 15.83 11.60
C ARG A 84 -8.63 16.25 10.42
N GLN A 85 -8.54 15.56 9.28
CA GLN A 85 -9.32 15.84 8.09
C GLN A 85 -10.40 14.78 7.90
N GLU A 86 -11.53 15.20 7.33
CA GLU A 86 -12.54 14.26 6.87
C GLU A 86 -11.99 13.46 5.68
N VAL A 87 -12.19 12.14 5.70
CA VAL A 87 -11.82 11.28 4.57
C VAL A 87 -12.78 11.55 3.41
N LYS A 88 -12.23 11.93 2.25
CA LYS A 88 -12.98 12.13 1.00
C LYS A 88 -12.53 11.18 -0.11
N THR A 89 -11.37 10.55 0.03
CA THR A 89 -10.84 9.60 -0.93
C THR A 89 -10.43 8.31 -0.23
N VAL A 90 -10.87 7.18 -0.75
CA VAL A 90 -10.43 5.85 -0.31
C VAL A 90 -9.58 5.26 -1.42
N ILE A 91 -8.34 4.90 -1.12
CA ILE A 91 -7.42 4.24 -2.02
C ILE A 91 -7.25 2.81 -1.52
N LYS A 92 -7.67 1.85 -2.32
CA LYS A 92 -7.50 0.42 -2.04
C LYS A 92 -6.26 -0.07 -2.79
N LEU A 93 -5.18 -0.28 -2.07
CA LEU A 93 -3.93 -0.85 -2.57
C LEU A 93 -3.91 -2.35 -2.25
N THR A 94 -3.86 -3.18 -3.29
CA THR A 94 -3.82 -4.65 -3.15
C THR A 94 -2.47 -5.17 -3.65
N LEU A 95 -1.66 -5.71 -2.74
CA LEU A 95 -0.41 -6.40 -3.05
C LEU A 95 -0.71 -7.84 -3.47
N HIS A 96 0.01 -8.36 -4.47
CA HIS A 96 -0.20 -9.73 -4.95
C HIS A 96 0.92 -10.62 -4.44
N GLN A 97 0.54 -11.63 -3.66
CA GLN A 97 1.46 -12.63 -3.14
C GLN A 97 1.87 -13.60 -4.26
N ASP A 98 3.16 -13.95 -4.28
CA ASP A 98 3.67 -15.01 -5.14
C ASP A 98 3.44 -16.38 -4.50
N HIS A 99 3.17 -17.38 -5.34
CA HIS A 99 3.24 -18.78 -4.92
C HIS A 99 4.70 -19.23 -4.89
N THR A 100 5.25 -19.41 -3.70
CA THR A 100 6.61 -19.93 -3.50
C THR A 100 6.60 -21.19 -2.65
N SER A 101 7.69 -21.95 -2.69
CA SER A 101 7.88 -23.14 -1.85
C SER A 101 8.30 -22.81 -0.41
N ASP A 102 8.68 -21.55 -0.13
CA ASP A 102 9.05 -21.10 1.21
C ASP A 102 7.78 -20.70 1.97
N SER A 103 7.42 -21.49 2.98
CA SER A 103 6.25 -21.23 3.82
C SER A 103 6.45 -20.12 4.85
N ASN A 104 7.70 -19.71 5.12
CA ASN A 104 8.02 -18.78 6.20
C ASN A 104 8.24 -17.35 5.72
N THR A 105 8.48 -17.17 4.43
CA THR A 105 8.68 -15.85 3.81
C THR A 105 7.51 -15.50 2.89
N LEU A 106 6.92 -14.32 3.09
CA LEU A 106 5.94 -13.76 2.16
C LEU A 106 6.64 -13.09 0.98
N HIS A 107 6.45 -13.59 -0.23
CA HIS A 107 6.98 -12.98 -1.45
C HIS A 107 5.92 -12.11 -2.14
N ILE A 108 6.28 -10.88 -2.49
CA ILE A 108 5.42 -9.89 -3.16
C ILE A 108 6.18 -9.27 -4.35
N GLN A 109 6.32 -10.06 -5.41
CA GLN A 109 7.01 -9.71 -6.66
C GLN A 109 6.05 -9.60 -7.83
N SER A 110 4.91 -10.28 -7.78
CA SER A 110 3.82 -10.19 -8.77
C SER A 110 3.21 -8.79 -8.92
N GLY A 111 3.53 -7.87 -8.01
CA GLY A 111 3.21 -6.46 -8.11
C GLY A 111 2.00 -6.09 -7.24
N TYR A 112 1.24 -5.10 -7.72
CA TYR A 112 0.09 -4.58 -7.00
C TYR A 112 -0.97 -4.01 -7.95
N THR A 113 -2.19 -3.92 -7.46
CA THR A 113 -3.28 -3.16 -8.08
C THR A 113 -3.74 -2.06 -7.14
N MET A 114 -4.29 -0.98 -7.70
CA MET A 114 -4.80 0.14 -6.93
C MET A 114 -6.12 0.65 -7.49
N GLU A 115 -7.10 0.79 -6.60
CA GLU A 115 -8.43 1.32 -6.91
C GLU A 115 -8.67 2.59 -6.08
N ARG A 116 -9.35 3.57 -6.67
CA ARG A 116 -9.75 4.80 -5.98
C ARG A 116 -11.26 4.89 -5.94
N HIS A 117 -11.80 5.07 -4.74
CA HIS A 117 -13.19 5.39 -4.50
C HIS A 117 -13.28 6.79 -3.88
N CYS A 118 -14.28 7.56 -4.31
CA CYS A 118 -14.48 8.91 -3.79
C CYS A 118 -15.77 8.93 -2.99
N LEU A 119 -15.67 9.51 -1.79
CA LEU A 119 -16.80 9.68 -0.90
C LEU A 119 -17.49 11.02 -1.25
N PRO A 120 -18.81 11.10 -1.07
CA PRO A 120 -19.58 12.31 -1.31
C PRO A 120 -19.18 13.50 -0.40
#